data_AF-A0A0S8A5K3-F1
#
_entry.id   AF-A0A0S8A5K3-F1
#
_cell.length_a   1.000
_cell.length_b   1.000
_cell.length_c   1.000
_cell.angle_alpha   90.00
_cell.angle_beta   90.00
_cell.angle_gamma   90.00
#
_symmetry.space_group_name_H-M   'P 1'
#
loop_
_entity.id
_entity.type
_entity.pdbx_description
1 polymer ?
#
loop_
_entity_poly.entity_id
_entity_poly.type
_entity_poly.pdbx_seq_one_letter_code
_entity_poly.pdbx_strand_id
1 'polypeptide(L)'
;MIAGINARMDISRGVHKAPANVVKLGISGLSKNVSQREQEILNPGNINSLCFLEDRGTLVWGARILSADPKWKYINIRRLFIFLEQSIDRGTQWVVFEPNTEET
;
A
#
# COMPACT_ATOMS: atom_id res chain seq x y z
N MET A 1 1.08 -6.13 12.06
CA MET A 1 -0.29 -6.27 11.51
C MET A 1 -0.45 -5.69 10.11
N ILE A 2 -0.34 -4.36 9.87
CA ILE A 2 -0.51 -3.77 8.52
C ILE A 2 0.55 -4.29 7.53
N ALA A 3 1.79 -4.47 7.96
CA ALA A 3 2.84 -5.10 7.15
C ALA A 3 2.45 -6.50 6.62
N GLY A 4 1.72 -7.30 7.42
CA GLY A 4 1.23 -8.61 6.98
C GLY A 4 0.13 -8.51 5.92
N ILE A 5 -0.76 -7.50 6.02
CA ILE A 5 -1.75 -7.22 4.97
C ILE A 5 -1.03 -6.84 3.68
N ASN A 6 -0.04 -5.95 3.76
CA ASN A 6 0.78 -5.55 2.60
C ASN A 6 1.43 -6.76 1.94
N ALA A 7 2.14 -7.60 2.69
CA ALA A 7 2.78 -8.80 2.16
C ALA A 7 1.78 -9.77 1.51
N ARG A 8 0.66 -10.05 2.20
CA ARG A 8 -0.39 -10.95 1.66
C ARG A 8 -1.01 -10.38 0.39
N MET A 9 -1.28 -9.07 0.34
CA MET A 9 -1.86 -8.43 -0.83
C MET A 9 -0.90 -8.44 -2.01
N ASP A 10 0.39 -8.22 -1.78
CA ASP A 10 1.40 -8.29 -2.84
C ASP A 10 1.47 -9.69 -3.44
N ILE A 11 1.50 -10.74 -2.60
CA ILE A 11 1.59 -12.13 -3.06
C ILE A 11 0.32 -12.55 -3.82
N SER A 12 -0.86 -12.21 -3.27
CA SER A 12 -2.13 -12.70 -3.83
C SER A 12 -2.68 -11.87 -4.99
N ARG A 13 -2.35 -10.57 -5.05
CA ARG A 13 -2.94 -9.63 -6.01
C ARG A 13 -1.93 -8.69 -6.69
N GLY A 14 -0.68 -8.66 -6.24
CA GLY A 14 0.35 -7.77 -6.75
C GLY A 14 0.43 -6.41 -6.04
N VAL A 15 1.61 -5.81 -6.08
CA VAL A 15 1.96 -4.54 -5.40
C VAL A 15 1.13 -3.33 -5.85
N HIS A 16 0.56 -3.40 -7.05
CA HIS A 16 -0.26 -2.35 -7.65
C HIS A 16 -1.65 -2.25 -7.00
N LYS A 17 -2.09 -3.28 -6.27
CA LYS A 17 -3.40 -3.27 -5.59
C LYS A 17 -3.30 -2.54 -4.25
N ALA A 18 -4.18 -1.57 -4.03
CA ALA A 18 -4.32 -0.88 -2.76
C ALA A 18 -4.57 -1.88 -1.60
N PRO A 19 -3.80 -1.80 -0.49
CA PRO A 19 -3.99 -2.65 0.69
C PRO A 19 -5.12 -2.12 1.59
N ALA A 20 -6.26 -1.79 0.98
CA ALA A 20 -7.47 -1.26 1.63
C ALA A 20 -8.67 -2.14 1.30
N ASN A 21 -9.71 -2.08 2.16
CA ASN A 21 -10.88 -2.95 2.09
C ASN A 21 -10.51 -4.45 2.16
N VAL A 22 -9.49 -4.75 2.96
CA VAL A 22 -8.99 -6.10 3.20
C VAL A 22 -9.31 -6.49 4.63
N VAL A 23 -9.96 -7.64 4.81
CA VAL A 23 -10.30 -8.16 6.13
C VAL A 23 -9.03 -8.49 6.91
N LYS A 24 -8.98 -7.98 8.14
CA LYS A 24 -7.90 -8.20 9.07
C LYS A 24 -8.16 -9.48 9.86
N LEU A 25 -7.16 -10.35 9.90
CA LEU A 25 -7.24 -11.62 10.63
C LEU A 25 -6.60 -11.48 12.01
N GLY A 26 -7.08 -12.27 12.98
CA GLY A 26 -6.47 -12.37 14.31
C GLY A 26 -6.69 -11.16 15.21
N ILE A 27 -7.83 -10.48 15.08
CA ILE A 27 -8.24 -9.38 15.95
C ILE A 27 -9.53 -9.72 16.68
N SER A 28 -9.57 -9.46 17.98
CA SER A 28 -10.76 -9.57 18.81
C SER A 28 -11.69 -8.36 18.70
N GLY A 29 -11.15 -7.18 18.44
CA GLY A 29 -11.93 -5.97 18.20
C GLY A 29 -11.08 -4.71 18.04
N LEU A 30 -11.74 -3.59 17.78
CA LEU A 30 -11.13 -2.26 17.80
C LEU A 30 -11.42 -1.59 19.14
N SER A 31 -10.44 -0.90 19.71
CA SER A 31 -10.66 -0.08 20.92
C SER A 31 -11.67 1.04 20.70
N LYS A 32 -11.70 1.58 19.47
CA LYS A 32 -12.69 2.53 18.99
C LYS A 32 -13.03 2.19 17.55
N ASN A 33 -14.31 2.06 17.24
CA ASN A 33 -14.74 1.98 15.85
C ASN A 33 -14.81 3.40 15.26
N VAL A 34 -14.17 3.61 14.12
CA VAL A 34 -14.20 4.90 13.42
C VAL A 34 -15.43 4.97 12.55
N SER A 35 -16.28 5.97 12.79
CA SER A 35 -17.45 6.27 11.98
C SER A 35 -17.08 6.93 10.66
N GLN A 36 -18.01 6.95 9.69
CA GLN A 36 -17.80 7.62 8.40
C GLN A 36 -17.50 9.12 8.58
N ARG A 37 -18.21 9.82 9.48
CA ARG A 37 -17.97 11.24 9.75
C ARG A 37 -16.57 11.51 10.31
N GLU A 38 -16.12 10.65 11.23
CA GLU A 38 -14.75 10.76 11.75
C GLU A 38 -13.72 10.48 10.65
N GLN A 39 -13.98 9.51 9.78
CA GLN A 39 -13.12 9.23 8.63
C GLN A 39 -13.03 10.42 7.67
N GLU A 40 -14.12 11.16 7.46
CA GLU A 40 -14.14 12.38 6.65
C GLU A 40 -13.24 13.47 7.23
N ILE A 41 -13.15 13.58 8.56
CA ILE A 41 -12.24 14.51 9.25
C ILE A 41 -10.78 14.05 9.14
N LEU A 42 -10.52 12.74 9.19
CA LEU A 42 -9.17 12.15 9.14
C LEU A 42 -8.58 12.13 7.72
N ASN A 43 -9.42 12.00 6.70
CA ASN A 43 -9.03 11.87 5.30
C ASN A 43 -8.12 13.01 4.79
N PRO A 44 -8.41 14.30 5.08
CA PRO A 44 -7.52 15.42 4.75
C PRO A 44 -6.13 15.32 5.36
N GLY A 45 -6.00 14.69 6.53
CA GLY A 45 -4.72 14.44 7.20
C GLY A 45 -3.95 13.24 6.63
N ASN A 46 -4.44 12.60 5.56
CA ASN A 46 -3.89 11.37 5.00
C ASN A 46 -3.82 10.20 6.00
N ILE A 47 -4.72 10.17 6.98
CA ILE A 47 -4.80 9.11 7.99
C ILE A 47 -5.69 7.97 7.48
N ASN A 48 -5.13 6.75 7.45
CA ASN A 48 -5.88 5.53 7.13
C ASN A 48 -6.31 4.85 8.43
N SER A 49 -7.62 4.72 8.64
CA SER A 49 -8.17 4.14 9.86
C SER A 49 -8.46 2.65 9.71
N LEU A 50 -8.73 1.99 10.84
CA LEU A 50 -9.41 0.71 10.84
C LEU A 50 -10.89 0.94 11.15
N CYS A 51 -11.76 0.17 10.50
CA CYS A 51 -13.18 0.17 10.78
C CYS A 51 -13.69 -1.26 10.87
N PHE A 52 -14.71 -1.45 11.69
CA PHE A 52 -15.50 -2.66 11.75
C PHE A 52 -16.84 -2.43 11.05
N LEU A 53 -17.14 -3.28 10.07
CA LEU A 53 -18.45 -3.38 9.45
C LEU A 53 -19.04 -4.74 9.82
N GLU A 54 -20.31 -4.77 10.25
CA GLU A 54 -20.98 -5.99 10.75
C GLU A 54 -20.84 -7.17 9.77
N ASP A 55 -21.05 -6.94 8.47
CA ASP A 55 -20.99 -7.99 7.44
C ASP A 55 -19.58 -8.35 6.95
N ARG A 56 -18.55 -7.55 7.26
CA ARG A 56 -17.19 -7.70 6.68
C ARG A 56 -16.07 -7.78 7.71
N GLY A 57 -16.39 -7.62 9.00
CA GLY A 57 -15.42 -7.59 10.08
C GLY A 57 -14.54 -6.33 10.06
N THR A 58 -13.39 -6.43 10.74
CA THR A 58 -12.41 -5.34 10.81
C THR A 58 -11.59 -5.25 9.53
N LEU A 59 -11.54 -4.06 8.93
CA LEU A 59 -10.87 -3.79 7.66
C LEU A 59 -10.06 -2.50 7.70
N VAL A 60 -9.11 -2.39 6.77
CA VAL A 60 -8.31 -1.17 6.54
C VAL A 60 -9.11 -0.19 5.68
N TRP A 61 -9.38 0.99 6.22
CA TRP A 61 -10.17 2.04 5.57
C TRP A 61 -9.27 3.19 5.11
N GLY A 62 -8.66 2.99 3.95
CA GLY A 62 -7.80 3.98 3.31
C GLY A 62 -6.47 3.38 2.84
N ALA A 63 -5.88 4.04 1.84
CA ALA A 63 -4.55 3.70 1.33
C ALA A 63 -3.76 4.96 0.96
N ARG A 64 -3.96 6.08 1.66
CA ARG A 64 -3.21 7.32 1.43
C ARG A 64 -1.83 7.27 2.08
N ILE A 65 -0.90 8.08 1.59
CA ILE A 65 0.40 8.29 2.24
C ILE A 65 0.53 9.74 2.72
N LEU A 66 1.49 9.99 3.61
CA LEU A 66 1.81 11.30 4.18
C LEU A 66 2.58 12.19 3.20
N SER A 67 2.18 12.21 1.93
CA SER A 67 2.78 13.06 0.89
C SER A 67 1.90 14.25 0.58
N ALA A 68 2.52 15.41 0.37
CA ALA A 68 1.85 16.58 -0.18
C ALA A 68 1.79 16.56 -1.73
N ASP A 69 2.66 15.79 -2.38
CA ASP A 69 2.68 15.66 -3.84
C ASP A 69 1.47 14.82 -4.33
N PRO A 70 0.58 15.38 -5.17
CA PRO A 70 -0.57 14.65 -5.72
C PRO A 70 -0.21 13.39 -6.51
N LYS A 71 0.99 13.31 -7.09
CA LYS A 71 1.48 12.11 -7.80
C LYS A 71 1.65 10.93 -6.85
N TRP A 72 2.05 11.22 -5.61
CA TRP A 72 2.30 10.23 -4.57
C TRP A 72 1.18 10.23 -3.55
N LYS A 73 -0.08 10.10 -3.99
CA LYS A 73 -1.23 10.14 -3.07
C LYS A 73 -1.50 8.81 -2.38
N TYR A 74 -1.15 7.68 -3.00
CA TYR A 74 -1.58 6.36 -2.57
C TYR A 74 -0.42 5.38 -2.34
N ILE A 75 -0.61 4.50 -1.35
CA ILE A 75 0.35 3.47 -0.92
C ILE A 75 0.71 2.55 -2.09
N ASN A 76 -0.26 2.05 -2.85
CA ASN A 76 0.01 1.12 -3.96
C ASN A 76 0.76 1.78 -5.12
N ILE A 77 0.55 3.07 -5.36
CA ILE A 77 1.30 3.80 -6.39
C ILE A 77 2.76 3.91 -5.95
N ARG A 78 3.02 4.37 -4.72
CA ARG A 78 4.40 4.49 -4.23
C ARG A 78 5.12 3.15 -4.19
N ARG A 79 4.44 2.09 -3.74
CA ARG A 79 5.00 0.73 -3.66
C ARG A 79 5.25 0.11 -5.02
N LEU A 80 4.39 0.38 -6.01
CA LEU A 80 4.63 -0.05 -7.39
C LEU A 80 5.93 0.55 -7.94
N PHE A 81 6.14 1.85 -7.76
CA PHE A 81 7.37 2.50 -8.23
C PHE A 81 8.61 1.98 -7.51
N ILE A 82 8.55 1.81 -6.18
CA ILE A 82 9.66 1.19 -5.42
C ILE A 82 9.97 -0.21 -5.95
N PHE A 83 8.94 -1.02 -6.23
CA PHE A 83 9.12 -2.36 -6.77
C PHE A 83 9.75 -2.33 -8.16
N LEU A 84 9.32 -1.42 -9.03
CA LEU A 84 9.91 -1.25 -10.36
C LEU A 84 11.36 -0.80 -10.29
N GLU A 85 11.66 0.24 -9.50
CA GLU A 85 13.02 0.76 -9.29
C GLU A 85 13.97 -0.37 -8.86
N GLN A 86 13.59 -1.16 -7.85
CA GLN A 86 14.40 -2.27 -7.35
C GLN A 86 14.50 -3.44 -8.34
N SER A 87 13.44 -3.70 -9.11
CA SER A 87 13.43 -4.80 -10.08
C SER A 87 14.30 -4.48 -11.30
N ILE A 88 14.23 -3.23 -11.78
CA ILE A 88 15.07 -2.75 -12.88
C ILE A 88 16.52 -2.73 -12.43
N ASP A 89 16.83 -2.09 -11.29
CA ASP A 89 18.19 -2.03 -10.75
C ASP A 89 18.82 -3.42 -10.65
N ARG A 90 18.12 -4.39 -10.06
CA ARG A 90 18.58 -5.78 -9.98
C ARG A 90 18.69 -6.45 -11.34
N GLY A 91 17.71 -6.22 -12.23
CA GLY A 91 17.64 -6.82 -13.56
C GLY A 91 18.70 -6.30 -14.53
N THR A 92 19.24 -5.09 -14.29
CA THR A 92 20.27 -4.46 -15.12
C THR A 92 21.68 -4.53 -14.50
N GLN A 93 21.87 -5.19 -13.35
CA GLN A 93 23.22 -5.27 -12.76
C GLN A 93 24.26 -5.94 -13.66
N TRP A 94 23.84 -6.84 -14.56
CA TRP A 94 24.76 -7.57 -15.44
C TRP A 94 25.41 -6.68 -16.51
N VAL A 95 24.78 -5.55 -16.90
CA VAL A 95 25.32 -4.62 -17.92
C VAL A 95 26.21 -3.51 -17.36
N VAL A 96 26.40 -3.43 -16.04
CA VAL A 96 27.04 -2.25 -15.41
C VAL A 96 28.47 -1.98 -15.92
N PHE A 97 29.17 -2.99 -16.42
CA PHE A 97 30.53 -2.87 -16.96
C PHE A 97 30.66 -3.28 -18.44
N GLU A 98 29.54 -3.49 -19.13
CA GLU A 98 29.58 -3.72 -20.57
C GLU A 98 29.87 -2.40 -21.31
N PRO A 99 30.53 -2.45 -22.49
CA PRO A 99 30.60 -1.29 -23.38
C PRO A 99 29.21 -0.72 -23.65
N ASN A 100 29.08 0.58 -23.89
CA ASN A 100 27.80 1.20 -24.26
C ASN A 100 27.73 1.32 -25.80
N THR A 101 27.50 0.20 -26.50
CA THR A 101 27.33 0.11 -27.96
C THR A 101 25.89 -0.23 -28.34
N GLU A 102 25.56 -0.29 -29.63
CA GLU A 102 24.20 -0.66 -30.07
C GLU A 102 23.81 -2.09 -29.64
N GLU A 103 24.78 -2.97 -29.44
CA GLU A 103 24.54 -4.36 -29.03
C GLU A 103 24.24 -4.54 -27.53
N THR A 104 24.40 -3.49 -26.70
CA THR A 104 24.42 -3.52 -25.23
C THR A 104 23.63 -2.37 -24.61
#